data_AF-A0A5T5IN68-F1
#
_entry.id   AF-A0A5T5IN68-F1
#
_cell.length_a   1.000
_cell.length_b   1.000
_cell.length_c   1.000
_cell.angle_alpha   90.00
_cell.angle_beta   90.00
_cell.angle_gamma   90.00
#
_symmetry.space_group_name_H-M   'P 1'
#
loop_
_entity.id
_entity.type
_entity.pdbx_description
1 polymer ?
#
loop_
_entity_poly.entity_id
_entity_poly.type
_entity_poly.pdbx_seq_one_letter_code
_entity_poly.pdbx_strand_id
1 'polypeptide(L)' 'MECELIVERTRAGLAAAREQGRIGDRRPKLTTGQWAQAGLLIRAGV' A
#
# COMPACT_ATOMS: atom_id res chain seq x y z
N MET A 1 24.52 16.93 -6.03
CA MET A 1 23.57 17.54 -6.98
C MET A 1 23.12 16.59 -8.09
N GLU A 2 23.67 15.37 -8.21
CA GLU A 2 23.18 14.36 -9.16
C GLU A 2 22.02 13.52 -8.59
N CYS A 3 22.11 13.12 -7.32
CA CYS A 3 21.07 12.34 -6.64
C CYS A 3 19.72 13.06 -6.53
N GLU A 4 19.73 14.40 -6.41
CA GLU A 4 18.50 15.19 -6.30
C GLU A 4 17.68 15.12 -7.59
N LEU A 5 18.33 15.22 -8.75
CA LEU A 5 17.66 15.09 -10.05
C LEU A 5 17.07 13.70 -10.26
N ILE A 6 17.76 12.66 -9.80
CA ILE A 6 17.26 11.28 -9.86
C ILE A 6 16.03 11.13 -8.97
N VAL A 7 16.09 11.63 -7.73
CA VAL A 7 14.97 11.58 -6.77
C VAL A 7 13.74 12.31 -7.33
N GLU A 8 13.93 13.51 -7.89
CA GLU A 8 12.83 14.29 -8.48
C GLU A 8 12.19 13.56 -9.67
N ARG A 9 13.00 12.99 -10.56
CA ARG A 9 12.49 12.21 -11.70
C ARG A 9 11.75 10.96 -11.24
N THR A 10 12.26 10.25 -10.23
CA THR A 10 11.59 9.07 -9.67
C THR A 10 10.26 9.45 -9.02
N ARG A 11 10.21 10.55 -8.25
CA ARG A 11 8.98 11.05 -7.63
C ARG A 11 7.93 11.41 -8.67
N ALA A 12 8.32 12.11 -9.73
CA ALA A 12 7.43 12.47 -10.83
C ALA A 12 6.83 11.23 -11.51
N GLY A 13 7.65 10.20 -11.78
CA GLY A 13 7.15 8.93 -12.34
C GLY A 13 6.20 8.19 -11.39
N LEU A 14 6.49 8.21 -10.09
CA LEU A 14 5.63 7.61 -9.06
C LEU A 14 4.28 8.32 -8.96
N ALA A 15 4.27 9.65 -9.07
CA ALA A 15 3.05 10.46 -9.09
C ALA A 15 2.19 10.13 -10.33
N ALA A 16 2.79 10.12 -11.53
CA ALA A 16 2.08 9.77 -12.76
C ALA A 16 1.48 8.35 -12.70
N ALA A 17 2.19 7.38 -12.12
CA ALA A 17 1.66 6.03 -11.95
C ALA A 17 0.49 5.98 -10.94
N ARG A 18 0.52 6.79 -9.88
CA ARG A 18 -0.59 6.90 -8.91
C ARG A 18 -1.83 7.52 -9.54
N GLU A 19 -1.67 8.54 -10.38
CA GLU A 19 -2.78 9.13 -11.16
C GLU A 19 -3.45 8.11 -12.10
N GLN A 20 -2.68 7.15 -12.61
CA GLN A 20 -3.18 6.03 -13.41
C GLN A 20 -3.79 4.89 -12.57
N GLY A 21 -3.90 5.05 -11.25
CA GLY A 21 -4.54 4.07 -10.34
C GLY A 21 -3.59 3.11 -9.63
N ARG A 22 -2.28 3.30 -9.71
CA ARG A 22 -1.31 2.48 -8.96
C ARG A 22 -1.29 2.88 -7.47
N ILE A 23 -1.67 1.97 -6.59
CA ILE A 23 -1.60 2.18 -5.12
C ILE A 23 -0.14 2.15 -4.63
N GLY A 24 0.63 1.12 -5.03
CA GLY A 24 2.07 1.02 -4.75
C GLY A 24 2.45 0.47 -3.37
N ASP A 25 1.47 0.16 -2.52
CA ASP A 25 1.69 -0.42 -1.20
C ASP A 25 1.91 -1.94 -1.24
N ARG A 26 2.30 -2.50 -0.09
CA ARG A 26 2.41 -3.95 0.08
C ARG A 26 1.03 -4.59 -0.07
N ARG A 27 0.93 -5.60 -0.95
CA ARG A 27 -0.28 -6.41 -1.10
C ARG A 27 -0.70 -7.01 0.26
N PRO A 28 -1.95 -6.79 0.72
CA PRO A 28 -2.47 -7.42 1.92
C PRO A 28 -2.41 -8.94 1.81
N LYS A 29 -1.96 -9.61 2.88
CA LYS A 29 -1.94 -11.08 2.96
C LYS A 29 -3.33 -11.66 3.24
N LEU A 30 -4.14 -10.92 3.99
CA LEU A 30 -5.49 -11.31 4.37
C LEU A 30 -6.51 -10.48 3.60
N THR A 31 -7.60 -11.12 3.21
CA THR A 31 -8.78 -10.44 2.65
C THR A 31 -9.52 -9.67 3.74
N THR A 32 -10.38 -8.74 3.34
CA THR A 32 -11.25 -7.99 4.27
C THR A 32 -12.12 -8.93 5.11
N GLY A 33 -12.63 -10.01 4.52
CA GLY A 33 -13.42 -11.02 5.24
C GLY A 33 -12.61 -11.78 6.29
N GLN A 34 -11.36 -12.12 5.97
CA GLN A 34 -10.45 -12.76 6.93
C GLN A 34 -10.11 -11.83 8.11
N TRP A 35 -9.90 -10.54 7.84
CA TRP A 35 -9.73 -9.54 8.89
C TRP A 35 -10.97 -9.40 9.78
N ALA A 36 -12.16 -9.38 9.16
CA ALA A 36 -13.41 -9.32 9.90
C ALA A 36 -13.60 -10.55 10.80
N GLN A 37 -13.32 -11.75 10.28
CA GLN A 37 -13.38 -13.00 11.04
C GLN A 37 -12.35 -13.03 12.18
N ALA A 38 -11.10 -12.63 11.91
CA ALA A 38 -10.07 -12.53 12.94
C ALA A 38 -10.52 -11.59 14.07
N GLY A 39 -11.08 -10.43 13.73
CA GLY A 39 -11.63 -9.50 14.71
C GLY A 39 -12.80 -10.07 15.53
N LEU A 40 -13.64 -10.92 14.94
CA LEU A 40 -14.70 -11.61 15.67
C LEU A 40 -14.15 -12.63 16.67
N LEU A 41 -13.17 -13.45 16.26
CA LEU A 41 -12.55 -14.45 17.12
C LEU A 41 -11.84 -13.81 18.32
N ILE A 42 -11.07 -12.74 18.07
CA ILE A 42 -10.41 -11.97 19.13
C ILE A 42 -11.43 -11.42 20.13
N ARG A 43 -12.56 -10.87 19.66
CA ARG A 43 -13.64 -10.38 20.54
C ARG A 43 -14.34 -11.49 21.32
N ALA A 44 -14.45 -12.68 20.73
CA ALA A 44 -15.03 -13.86 21.38
C ALA A 44 -14.08 -14.50 22.42
N GLY A 45 -12.82 -14.05 22.51
CA GLY A 45 -11.82 -14.61 23.42
C GLY A 45 -11.32 -15.99 23.00
N VAL A 46 -11.36 -16.29 21.69
CA VAL A 46 -10.87 -17.52 21.06
C VAL A 46 -9.52 -17.29 20.38
#